data_AF-A0A183Q5X9-F1
#
_entry.id   AF-A0A183Q5X9-F1
#
_cell.length_a   1.000
_cell.length_b   1.000
_cell.length_c   1.000
_cell.angle_alpha   90.00
_cell.angle_beta   90.00
_cell.angle_gamma   90.00
#
_symmetry.space_group_name_H-M   'P 1'
#
loop_
_entity.id
_entity.type
_entity.pdbx_description
1 polymer ?
#
loop_
_entity_poly.entity_id
_entity_poly.type
_entity_poly.pdbx_seq_one_letter_code
_entity_poly.pdbx_strand_id
1 'polypeptide(L)' 'MKKPNYKELGNLGNLQQLDLSENLISTLPESISGLVSLSDLNLSQNSITHLPNGLGKEL' A
#
# COMPACT_ATOMS: atom_id res chain seq x y z
N MET A 1 17.86 8.02 -10.32
CA MET A 1 17.19 6.78 -9.85
C MET A 1 15.73 6.83 -10.31
N LYS A 2 15.26 5.85 -11.09
CA LYS A 2 13.84 5.81 -11.52
C LYS A 2 12.98 5.55 -10.29
N LYS A 3 11.99 6.40 -10.01
CA LYS A 3 10.98 6.12 -9.00
C LYS A 3 10.23 4.85 -9.43
N PRO A 4 10.11 3.82 -8.59
CA PRO A 4 9.32 2.64 -8.91
C PRO A 4 7.90 3.05 -9.33
N ASN A 5 7.46 2.54 -10.48
CA ASN A 5 6.14 2.82 -11.04
C ASN A 5 5.13 1.82 -10.43
N TYR A 6 4.48 2.21 -9.34
CA TYR A 6 3.50 1.38 -8.64
C TYR A 6 2.08 1.44 -9.23
N LYS A 7 1.92 1.88 -10.49
CA LYS A 7 0.60 1.97 -11.15
C LYS A 7 -0.17 0.65 -11.13
N GLU A 8 0.52 -0.49 -11.08
CA GLU A 8 -0.10 -1.81 -11.18
C GLU A 8 -0.49 -2.41 -9.83
N LEU A 9 -0.03 -1.84 -8.70
CA LEU A 9 -0.38 -2.37 -7.37
C LEU A 9 -1.90 -2.38 -7.15
N GLY A 10 -2.59 -1.32 -7.57
CA GLY A 10 -4.05 -1.21 -7.46
C GLY A 10 -4.85 -2.15 -8.36
N ASN A 11 -4.21 -2.89 -9.27
CA ASN A 11 -4.89 -3.90 -10.10
C ASN A 11 -5.05 -5.24 -9.38
N LEU A 12 -4.40 -5.42 -8.22
CA LEU A 12 -4.49 -6.63 -7.40
C LEU A 12 -5.76 -6.61 -6.55
N GLY A 13 -6.92 -6.40 -7.17
CA GLY A 13 -8.20 -6.22 -6.47
C GLY A 13 -8.64 -7.41 -5.61
N ASN A 14 -8.08 -8.61 -5.84
CA ASN A 14 -8.34 -9.82 -5.06
C ASN A 14 -7.32 -10.07 -3.94
N LEU A 15 -6.30 -9.20 -3.78
CA LEU A 15 -5.29 -9.35 -2.75
C LEU A 15 -5.92 -9.12 -1.37
N GLN A 16 -5.86 -10.13 -0.50
CA GLN A 16 -6.43 -10.06 0.85
C GLN A 16 -5.40 -9.68 1.90
N GLN A 17 -4.14 -10.08 1.70
CA GLN A 17 -3.06 -9.86 2.64
C GLN A 17 -1.83 -9.29 1.93
N LEU A 18 -1.27 -8.22 2.48
CA LEU A 18 -0.07 -7.57 1.98
C LEU A 18 0.88 -7.29 3.15
N ASP A 19 2.01 -8.01 3.17
CA ASP A 19 3.08 -7.77 4.12
C ASP A 19 4.23 -7.00 3.45
N LEU A 20 4.48 -5.79 3.95
CA LEU A 20 5.59 -4.93 3.57
C LEU A 20 6.47 -4.60 4.78
N SER A 21 6.39 -5.39 5.85
CA SER A 21 7.16 -5.15 7.06
C SER A 21 8.67 -5.21 6.84
N GLU A 22 9.43 -4.55 7.71
CA GLU A 22 10.90 -4.57 7.70
C GLU A 22 11.51 -3.99 6.42
N ASN A 23 10.93 -2.91 5.92
CA ASN A 23 11.41 -2.19 4.74
C ASN A 23 11.74 -0.72 5.07
N LEU A 24 12.26 0.00 4.07
CA LEU A 24 12.54 1.44 4.17
C LEU A 24 11.49 2.28 3.43
N ILE A 25 10.23 1.81 3.42
CA ILE A 25 9.15 2.52 2.74
C ILE A 25 8.85 3.79 3.54
N SER A 26 8.94 4.94 2.88
CA SER A 26 8.59 6.24 3.46
C SER A 26 7.22 6.75 3.00
N THR A 27 6.77 6.28 1.84
CA THR A 27 5.50 6.65 1.22
C THR A 27 4.90 5.46 0.49
N LEU A 28 3.59 5.26 0.63
CA LEU A 28 2.83 4.32 -0.19
C LEU A 28 2.23 5.04 -1.41
N PRO A 29 2.11 4.37 -2.55
CA PRO A 29 1.47 4.94 -3.73
C PRO A 29 -0.04 5.07 -3.53
N GLU A 30 -0.68 6.08 -4.13
CA GLU A 30 -2.14 6.23 -4.10
C GLU A 30 -2.89 5.01 -4.67
N SER A 31 -2.24 4.27 -5.59
CA SER A 31 -2.78 3.03 -6.17
C SER A 31 -3.03 1.92 -5.14
N ILE A 32 -2.51 2.02 -3.90
CA ILE A 32 -2.84 1.07 -2.84
C ILE A 32 -4.33 1.06 -2.48
N SER A 33 -5.05 2.16 -2.77
CA SER A 33 -6.52 2.22 -2.65
C SER A 33 -7.27 1.27 -3.58
N GLY A 34 -6.62 0.78 -4.66
CA GLY A 34 -7.20 -0.21 -5.57
C GLY A 34 -7.20 -1.65 -5.02
N LEU A 35 -6.56 -1.88 -3.87
CA LEU A 35 -6.57 -3.18 -3.20
C LEU A 35 -7.90 -3.40 -2.44
N VAL A 36 -9.01 -3.44 -3.19
CA VAL A 36 -10.38 -3.41 -2.65
C VAL A 36 -10.73 -4.61 -1.75
N SER A 37 -10.06 -5.75 -1.92
CA SER A 37 -10.26 -6.93 -1.07
C SER A 37 -9.27 -7.05 0.09
N LEU A 38 -8.39 -6.05 0.29
CA LEU A 38 -7.33 -6.13 1.29
C LEU A 38 -7.90 -6.01 2.70
N SER A 39 -7.76 -7.07 3.49
CA SER A 39 -8.15 -7.12 4.89
C SER A 39 -6.97 -6.91 5.83
N ASP A 40 -5.78 -7.38 5.43
CA ASP A 40 -4.58 -7.33 6.27
C ASP A 40 -3.44 -6.61 5.55
N LEU A 41 -2.99 -5.49 6.13
CA LEU A 41 -1.85 -4.71 5.64
C LEU A 41 -0.82 -4.54 6.76
N ASN A 42 0.30 -5.24 6.65
CA ASN A 42 1.41 -5.11 7.61
C ASN A 42 2.47 -4.13 7.07
N LEU A 43 2.64 -3.00 7.77
CA LEU A 43 3.61 -1.96 7.47
C LEU A 43 4.63 -1.76 8.59
N SER A 44 4.69 -2.70 9.55
CA SER A 44 5.59 -2.59 10.71
C SER A 44 7.05 -2.45 10.29
N GLN A 45 7.85 -1.78 11.12
CA GLN A 45 9.29 -1.58 10.86
C GLN A 45 9.57 -0.92 9.49
N ASN A 46 8.79 0.14 9.17
CA ASN A 46 9.02 1.04 8.03
C ASN A 46 9.22 2.49 8.50
N SER A 47 9.53 3.38 7.56
CA SER A 47 9.72 4.82 7.77
C SER A 47 8.50 5.65 7.31
N ILE A 48 7.30 5.04 7.31
CA ILE A 48 6.07 5.69 6.85
C ILE A 48 5.67 6.75 7.87
N THR A 49 5.60 8.00 7.42
CA THR A 49 5.17 9.14 8.26
C THR A 49 3.73 9.56 7.99
N HIS A 50 3.20 9.21 6.81
CA HIS A 50 1.86 9.55 6.36
C HIS A 50 1.31 8.41 5.50
N LEU A 51 0.01 8.16 5.60
CA LEU A 51 -0.71 7.22 4.73
C LEU A 51 -1.32 7.98 3.53
N PRO A 52 -1.41 7.36 2.35
CA PRO A 52 -2.02 7.98 1.18
C PRO A 52 -3.52 8.21 1.40
N ASN A 53 -4.04 9.28 0.80
CA ASN A 53 -5.47 9.54 0.79
C ASN A 53 -6.21 8.38 0.11
N GLY A 54 -7.26 7.86 0.75
CA GLY A 54 -8.06 6.76 0.17
C GLY A 54 -7.73 5.37 0.73
N LEU A 55 -6.65 5.21 1.50
CA LEU A 55 -6.42 3.95 2.22
C LEU A 55 -7.53 3.74 3.28
N GLY A 56 -8.26 2.62 3.18
CA GLY A 56 -9.32 2.25 4.12
C GLY A 56 -10.61 3.09 4.03
N LYS A 57 -10.85 3.79 2.91
CA LYS A 57 -11.94 4.79 2.77
C LYS A 57 -13.30 4.23 2.33
N GLU A 58 -13.58 2.95 2.53
CA GLU A 58 -14.90 2.33 2.27
C GLU A 58 -15.52 1.75 3.56
N LEU A 59 -15.82 2.63 4.51
CA LEU A 59 -16.86 2.42 5.54
C LEU A 59 -17.97 3.45 5.37
#